data_AF-A0A3E0KEA3-F1
#
_entry.id   AF-A0A3E0KEA3-F1
#
_cell.length_a   1.000
_cell.length_b   1.000
_cell.length_c   1.000
_cell.angle_alpha   90.00
_cell.angle_beta   90.00
_cell.angle_gamma   90.00
#
_symmetry.space_group_name_H-M   'P 1'
#
loop_
_entity.id
_entity.type
_entity.pdbx_description
1 polymer ?
#
loop_
_entity_poly.entity_id
_entity_poly.type
_entity_poly.pdbx_seq_one_letter_code
_entity_poly.pdbx_strand_id
1 'polypeptide(L)'
;LGGWPPGGGVRRGGIVYTDAGDVEVSSAGGDIELGAAGLTAWLNGDAQPDRVRATGLIVLDATAGMLLQHDGRIRGARELWTRSAHGQHLAGDNAAGAWHAVNTADGDIVFYNTADTLRILGVTQNAGAVEVRQTGAAQVTGAVTTAAGDIALYVTGALTTHAVVAAGGAGGLTMTAGGDMVIGDEAGTVFGAVRLDAGGFLDVHSLVFSDSGRIDMRAGRDVVFFGAAQTGDAVTVDAGGSIINASYADNAVLTGRAVDLTAGADIGQPDRFVVVSARDVLNARAGGGVWVRGLGDVYSGHLESAAGDVTLYALEGAFRADRVAAPAGTVTVVSAGPVAVQELAAVQANFTVRSQGRPVQVTEAALVRGLTVEADVVRFSSIDHAAGGQEPLRVTVTGRHEGLADEVYMFGRSSVGVVFDRLDADFADITFITDDLAFLDVLLGSTAYLRNAHHLAVADNVERRLMDAHLQVHPRDERFYVIFAANRTILSNALDVNYDDDYIVNEFDTENSFVRSTFKYPHVVVLGEVQDAASVVRLLAPVFAGVVFDENMRLQLLEMDGTPLNTEAPEPTETTSAGEPEAERQADANERLDGNA
;
A
#
# COMPACT_ATOMS: atom_id res chain seq x y z
N LEU A 1 -66.96 -27.06 -21.34
CA LEU A 1 -67.45 -28.31 -21.96
C LEU A 1 -67.56 -28.04 -23.47
N GLY A 2 -66.69 -28.48 -24.36
CA GLY A 2 -65.52 -29.35 -24.24
C GLY A 2 -64.70 -29.35 -25.55
N GLY A 3 -63.56 -30.05 -25.52
CA GLY A 3 -62.84 -30.54 -26.70
C GLY A 3 -61.80 -29.60 -27.31
N TRP A 4 -60.60 -29.53 -26.74
CA TRP A 4 -59.40 -29.14 -27.50
C TRP A 4 -58.87 -30.36 -28.28
N PRO A 5 -58.55 -30.24 -29.58
CA PRO A 5 -57.78 -31.27 -30.27
C PRO A 5 -56.28 -31.16 -29.91
N PRO A 6 -55.52 -32.27 -29.91
CA PRO A 6 -54.08 -32.25 -29.75
C PRO A 6 -53.40 -31.90 -31.07
N GLY A 7 -52.43 -30.98 -31.03
CA GLY A 7 -51.60 -30.62 -32.18
C GLY A 7 -52.12 -29.41 -32.97
N GLY A 8 -51.87 -28.20 -32.46
CA GLY A 8 -52.17 -26.96 -33.16
C GLY A 8 -51.11 -25.91 -32.85
N GLY A 9 -50.05 -25.85 -33.65
CA GLY A 9 -49.07 -24.77 -33.61
C GLY A 9 -49.72 -23.43 -33.98
N VAL A 10 -49.34 -22.36 -33.29
CA VAL A 10 -49.78 -21.00 -33.61
C VAL A 10 -49.09 -20.58 -34.91
N ARG A 11 -49.86 -20.53 -36.00
CA ARG A 11 -49.43 -20.03 -37.30
C ARG A 11 -49.84 -18.55 -37.42
N ARG A 12 -48.88 -17.63 -37.27
CA ARG A 12 -49.01 -16.26 -37.78
C ARG A 12 -47.90 -16.03 -38.79
N GLY A 13 -48.26 -16.07 -40.08
CA GLY A 13 -47.38 -15.67 -41.17
C GLY A 13 -47.55 -14.17 -41.43
N GLY A 14 -46.45 -13.41 -41.36
CA GLY A 14 -46.40 -11.98 -41.67
C GLY A 14 -45.58 -11.18 -40.66
N ILE A 15 -45.01 -10.06 -41.12
CA ILE A 15 -44.24 -9.13 -40.28
C ILE A 15 -45.09 -8.66 -39.10
N VAL A 16 -44.57 -8.77 -37.88
CA VAL A 16 -45.29 -8.36 -36.65
C VAL A 16 -44.87 -6.94 -36.28
N TYR A 17 -45.74 -5.98 -36.61
CA TYR A 17 -45.66 -4.60 -36.14
C TYR A 17 -46.81 -4.31 -35.17
N THR A 18 -46.49 -3.83 -33.97
CA THR A 18 -47.46 -3.20 -33.07
C THR A 18 -46.88 -1.86 -32.61
N ASP A 19 -47.61 -0.77 -32.85
CA ASP A 19 -47.11 0.57 -32.47
C ASP A 19 -47.29 0.88 -30.97
N ALA A 20 -48.05 0.04 -30.24
CA ALA A 20 -48.37 0.25 -28.82
C ALA A 20 -48.74 -1.02 -28.01
N GLY A 21 -48.47 -2.24 -28.51
CA GLY A 21 -48.95 -3.48 -27.88
C GLY A 21 -47.85 -4.52 -27.69
N ASP A 22 -48.02 -5.39 -26.70
CA ASP A 22 -47.11 -6.51 -26.46
C ASP A 22 -47.16 -7.52 -27.62
N VAL A 23 -46.02 -8.12 -27.95
CA VAL A 23 -45.89 -9.16 -28.96
C VAL A 23 -45.47 -10.45 -28.28
N GLU A 24 -46.28 -11.49 -28.40
CA GLU A 24 -45.94 -12.82 -27.93
C GLU A 24 -45.87 -13.79 -29.11
N VAL A 25 -44.76 -14.52 -29.16
CA VAL A 25 -44.51 -15.59 -30.10
C VAL A 25 -44.05 -16.81 -29.32
N SER A 26 -44.74 -17.93 -29.52
CA SER A 26 -44.40 -19.19 -28.87
C SER A 26 -44.43 -20.38 -29.83
N SER A 27 -43.51 -21.33 -29.59
CA SER A 27 -43.40 -22.62 -30.27
C SER A 27 -43.20 -23.72 -29.23
N ALA A 28 -44.15 -24.66 -29.17
CA ALA A 28 -44.16 -25.72 -28.16
C ALA A 28 -43.29 -26.96 -28.54
N GLY A 29 -42.64 -26.97 -29.70
CA GLY A 29 -41.96 -28.17 -30.20
C GLY A 29 -41.00 -27.99 -31.37
N GLY A 30 -40.64 -26.75 -31.70
CA GLY A 30 -39.69 -26.45 -32.78
C GLY A 30 -39.02 -25.10 -32.56
N ASP A 31 -37.97 -24.85 -33.33
CA ASP A 31 -37.18 -23.64 -33.22
C ASP A 31 -37.99 -22.39 -33.61
N ILE A 32 -37.61 -21.25 -33.05
CA ILE A 32 -38.04 -19.94 -33.51
C ILE A 32 -36.88 -19.29 -34.26
N GLU A 33 -37.07 -19.08 -35.56
CA GLU A 33 -36.09 -18.42 -36.41
C GLU A 33 -36.52 -16.97 -36.73
N LEU A 34 -35.59 -16.03 -36.57
CA LEU A 34 -35.70 -14.62 -36.95
C LEU A 34 -34.81 -14.39 -38.19
N GLY A 35 -35.41 -14.40 -39.38
CA GLY A 35 -34.70 -14.17 -40.65
C GLY A 35 -34.99 -12.81 -41.27
N ALA A 36 -34.36 -12.53 -42.42
CA ALA A 36 -34.71 -11.45 -43.36
C ALA A 36 -36.08 -11.65 -44.05
N ALA A 37 -37.03 -12.28 -43.36
CA ALA A 37 -38.43 -12.39 -43.77
C ALA A 37 -39.40 -12.20 -42.57
N GLY A 38 -38.90 -11.70 -41.43
CA GLY A 38 -39.62 -11.68 -40.15
C GLY A 38 -39.44 -12.97 -39.34
N LEU A 39 -40.10 -13.04 -38.18
CA LEU A 39 -40.23 -14.27 -37.41
C LEU A 39 -40.87 -15.34 -38.28
N THR A 40 -40.07 -16.32 -38.71
CA THR A 40 -40.50 -17.30 -39.69
C THR A 40 -40.28 -18.69 -39.11
N ALA A 41 -41.32 -19.26 -38.50
CA ALA A 41 -41.49 -20.71 -38.57
C ALA A 41 -41.76 -21.03 -40.06
N TRP A 42 -40.69 -21.34 -40.79
CA TRP A 42 -40.57 -21.63 -42.24
C TRP A 42 -41.79 -21.27 -43.12
N LEU A 43 -41.66 -20.29 -44.03
CA LEU A 43 -42.43 -20.15 -45.28
C LEU A 43 -41.83 -19.08 -46.24
N ASN A 44 -41.77 -19.44 -47.52
CA ASN A 44 -41.12 -18.82 -48.68
C ASN A 44 -41.30 -17.31 -48.94
N GLY A 45 -40.18 -16.64 -49.27
CA GLY A 45 -39.95 -15.74 -50.43
C GLY A 45 -40.85 -14.51 -50.66
N ASP A 46 -40.38 -13.32 -50.27
CA ASP A 46 -40.08 -12.16 -51.16
C ASP A 46 -39.67 -10.93 -50.33
N ALA A 47 -38.82 -10.07 -50.92
CA ALA A 47 -37.99 -9.06 -50.25
C ALA A 47 -38.70 -7.77 -49.79
N GLN A 48 -38.42 -7.28 -48.56
CA GLN A 48 -38.34 -5.88 -48.04
C GLN A 48 -38.05 -5.93 -46.48
N PRO A 49 -37.32 -4.97 -45.84
CA PRO A 49 -36.56 -5.21 -44.59
C PRO A 49 -37.37 -5.24 -43.27
N ASP A 50 -37.90 -6.41 -42.93
CA ASP A 50 -37.60 -7.30 -41.77
C ASP A 50 -37.37 -6.72 -40.37
N ARG A 51 -38.42 -6.71 -39.53
CA ARG A 51 -38.36 -6.29 -38.11
C ARG A 51 -39.40 -7.04 -37.25
N VAL A 52 -39.04 -7.44 -36.03
CA VAL A 52 -40.02 -7.52 -34.93
C VAL A 52 -39.94 -6.19 -34.19
N ARG A 53 -41.01 -5.40 -34.26
CA ARG A 53 -41.06 -4.07 -33.64
C ARG A 53 -42.31 -3.94 -32.80
N ALA A 54 -42.08 -3.75 -31.51
CA ALA A 54 -43.07 -3.38 -30.52
C ALA A 54 -42.44 -2.35 -29.58
N THR A 55 -43.22 -1.38 -29.12
CA THR A 55 -42.78 -0.41 -28.09
C THR A 55 -42.97 -0.94 -26.66
N GLY A 56 -43.67 -2.08 -26.51
CA GLY A 56 -43.97 -2.76 -25.25
C GLY A 56 -43.06 -3.96 -24.96
N LEU A 57 -43.64 -5.01 -24.36
CA LEU A 57 -43.00 -6.30 -24.13
C LEU A 57 -42.97 -7.13 -25.41
N ILE A 58 -41.86 -7.83 -25.65
CA ILE A 58 -41.76 -8.90 -26.65
C ILE A 58 -41.42 -10.20 -25.93
N VAL A 59 -42.16 -11.27 -26.18
CA VAL A 59 -41.89 -12.61 -25.67
C VAL A 59 -41.60 -13.56 -26.83
N LEU A 60 -40.45 -14.23 -26.80
CA LEU A 60 -40.05 -15.30 -27.71
C LEU A 60 -39.86 -16.58 -26.89
N ASP A 61 -40.76 -17.55 -27.05
CA ASP A 61 -40.77 -18.78 -26.24
C ASP A 61 -40.66 -20.03 -27.13
N ALA A 62 -39.44 -20.52 -27.34
CA ALA A 62 -39.15 -21.80 -28.00
C ALA A 62 -38.92 -22.89 -26.94
N THR A 63 -39.94 -23.16 -26.12
CA THR A 63 -39.83 -23.94 -24.88
C THR A 63 -39.12 -25.30 -25.03
N ALA A 64 -39.17 -25.92 -26.21
CA ALA A 64 -38.53 -27.20 -26.51
C ALA A 64 -37.49 -27.13 -27.66
N GLY A 65 -37.13 -25.93 -28.12
CA GLY A 65 -36.25 -25.70 -29.27
C GLY A 65 -35.20 -24.63 -29.02
N MET A 66 -34.63 -24.15 -30.11
CA MET A 66 -33.68 -23.04 -30.15
C MET A 66 -34.36 -21.73 -30.53
N LEU A 67 -33.81 -20.61 -30.05
CA LEU A 67 -34.05 -19.30 -30.66
C LEU A 67 -32.87 -18.98 -31.59
N LEU A 68 -33.11 -18.76 -32.88
CA LEU A 68 -32.05 -18.47 -33.84
C LEU A 68 -32.34 -17.17 -34.58
N GLN A 69 -31.40 -16.24 -34.59
CA GLN A 69 -31.45 -15.02 -35.36
C GLN A 69 -30.39 -15.10 -36.46
N HIS A 70 -30.88 -15.09 -37.70
CA HIS A 70 -30.05 -14.89 -38.87
C HIS A 70 -29.92 -13.38 -39.12
N ASP A 71 -30.40 -12.85 -40.25
CA ASP A 71 -30.30 -11.43 -40.59
C ASP A 71 -31.42 -10.54 -39.97
N GLY A 72 -32.36 -11.12 -39.21
CA GLY A 72 -33.46 -10.39 -38.58
C GLY A 72 -33.01 -9.41 -37.50
N ARG A 73 -33.90 -8.53 -37.00
CA ARG A 73 -33.63 -7.59 -35.88
C ARG A 73 -34.86 -7.36 -35.01
N ILE A 74 -34.66 -7.27 -33.70
CA ILE A 74 -35.65 -6.80 -32.72
C ILE A 74 -35.43 -5.30 -32.50
N ARG A 75 -36.46 -4.45 -32.65
CA ARG A 75 -36.31 -2.99 -32.51
C ARG A 75 -37.40 -2.36 -31.65
N GLY A 76 -36.99 -1.46 -30.77
CA GLY A 76 -37.91 -0.60 -30.00
C GLY A 76 -38.55 -1.28 -28.81
N ALA A 77 -38.18 -2.53 -28.51
CA ALA A 77 -38.73 -3.28 -27.39
C ALA A 77 -38.38 -2.57 -26.08
N ARG A 78 -39.39 -2.20 -25.29
CA ARG A 78 -39.14 -1.74 -23.93
C ARG A 78 -38.54 -2.89 -23.11
N GLU A 79 -39.01 -4.11 -23.38
CA GLU A 79 -38.64 -5.31 -22.66
C GLU A 79 -38.70 -6.53 -23.59
N LEU A 80 -37.69 -7.40 -23.52
CA LEU A 80 -37.60 -8.63 -24.31
C LEU A 80 -37.45 -9.83 -23.37
N TRP A 81 -38.35 -10.81 -23.50
CA TRP A 81 -38.30 -12.08 -22.78
C TRP A 81 -38.04 -13.20 -23.76
N THR A 82 -37.09 -14.07 -23.42
CA THR A 82 -36.61 -15.14 -24.29
C THR A 82 -36.52 -16.46 -23.53
N ARG A 83 -37.07 -17.54 -24.10
CA ARG A 83 -37.05 -18.88 -23.51
C ARG A 83 -36.72 -19.94 -24.55
N SER A 84 -35.88 -20.90 -24.16
CA SER A 84 -35.43 -22.01 -25.00
C SER A 84 -35.08 -23.27 -24.20
N ALA A 85 -34.93 -24.39 -24.89
CA ALA A 85 -34.28 -25.59 -24.36
C ALA A 85 -32.85 -25.75 -24.85
N HIS A 86 -32.60 -25.45 -26.13
CA HIS A 86 -31.36 -25.85 -26.83
C HIS A 86 -30.48 -24.67 -27.26
N GLY A 87 -30.67 -23.50 -26.63
CA GLY A 87 -29.87 -22.29 -26.86
C GLY A 87 -30.63 -21.14 -27.52
N GLN A 88 -29.99 -19.97 -27.49
CA GLN A 88 -30.49 -18.72 -28.04
C GLN A 88 -29.34 -18.02 -28.76
N HIS A 89 -29.48 -17.77 -30.06
CA HIS A 89 -28.49 -17.03 -30.84
C HIS A 89 -29.14 -15.78 -31.42
N LEU A 90 -29.18 -14.70 -30.64
CA LEU A 90 -29.75 -13.41 -30.99
C LEU A 90 -28.65 -12.38 -31.30
N ALA A 91 -27.83 -12.68 -32.30
CA ALA A 91 -26.59 -11.95 -32.64
C ALA A 91 -26.77 -10.82 -33.67
N GLY A 92 -28.01 -10.43 -33.99
CA GLY A 92 -28.27 -9.27 -34.87
C GLY A 92 -28.21 -7.93 -34.13
N ASP A 93 -28.36 -6.81 -34.85
CA ASP A 93 -28.44 -5.46 -34.26
C ASP A 93 -29.79 -5.21 -33.57
N ASN A 94 -30.00 -5.87 -32.43
CA ASN A 94 -31.22 -5.71 -31.63
C ASN A 94 -31.21 -4.39 -30.87
N ALA A 95 -32.38 -3.86 -30.55
CA ALA A 95 -32.53 -2.69 -29.69
C ALA A 95 -33.69 -2.91 -28.72
N ALA A 96 -33.37 -3.52 -27.59
CA ALA A 96 -34.23 -3.70 -26.42
C ALA A 96 -33.70 -2.85 -25.25
N GLY A 97 -34.62 -2.19 -24.54
CA GLY A 97 -34.29 -1.43 -23.32
C GLY A 97 -34.12 -2.31 -22.07
N ALA A 98 -34.72 -3.50 -22.07
CA ALA A 98 -34.56 -4.49 -21.02
C ALA A 98 -34.65 -5.92 -21.57
N TRP A 99 -33.99 -6.87 -20.91
CA TRP A 99 -33.91 -8.26 -21.39
C TRP A 99 -33.93 -9.29 -20.26
N HIS A 100 -34.72 -10.35 -20.44
CA HIS A 100 -34.78 -11.54 -19.58
C HIS A 100 -34.62 -12.80 -20.43
N ALA A 101 -33.81 -13.76 -19.98
CA ALA A 101 -33.56 -15.00 -20.72
C ALA A 101 -33.54 -16.25 -19.84
N VAL A 102 -34.10 -17.33 -20.35
CA VAL A 102 -34.03 -18.66 -19.74
C VAL A 102 -33.70 -19.71 -20.81
N ASN A 103 -32.63 -20.48 -20.61
CA ASN A 103 -32.33 -21.67 -21.39
C ASN A 103 -32.20 -22.89 -20.48
N THR A 104 -32.98 -23.93 -20.76
CA THR A 104 -33.26 -24.99 -19.78
C THR A 104 -32.50 -26.30 -19.98
N ALA A 105 -31.93 -26.56 -21.16
CA ALA A 105 -31.12 -27.75 -21.42
C ALA A 105 -29.68 -27.38 -21.79
N ASP A 106 -29.32 -27.45 -23.07
CA ASP A 106 -27.98 -27.20 -23.62
C ASP A 106 -27.97 -26.02 -24.59
N GLY A 107 -26.80 -25.72 -25.17
CA GLY A 107 -26.62 -24.63 -26.14
C GLY A 107 -26.45 -23.25 -25.50
N ASP A 108 -25.72 -22.38 -26.19
CA ASP A 108 -25.33 -21.07 -25.66
C ASP A 108 -26.48 -20.06 -25.71
N ILE A 109 -26.41 -19.05 -24.86
CA ILE A 109 -27.20 -17.82 -24.98
C ILE A 109 -26.26 -16.72 -25.51
N VAL A 110 -26.55 -16.19 -26.69
CA VAL A 110 -25.84 -15.07 -27.31
C VAL A 110 -26.84 -13.95 -27.58
N PHE A 111 -26.60 -12.75 -27.06
CA PHE A 111 -27.48 -11.61 -27.27
C PHE A 111 -26.69 -10.34 -27.57
N TYR A 112 -26.87 -9.80 -28.78
CA TYR A 112 -26.26 -8.54 -29.19
C TYR A 112 -27.32 -7.43 -29.21
N ASN A 113 -27.01 -6.30 -28.60
CA ASN A 113 -27.92 -5.17 -28.42
C ASN A 113 -27.22 -3.84 -28.66
N THR A 114 -27.96 -2.90 -29.25
CA THR A 114 -27.47 -1.59 -29.69
C THR A 114 -28.33 -0.44 -29.17
N ALA A 115 -29.20 -0.69 -28.18
CA ALA A 115 -29.92 0.40 -27.51
C ALA A 115 -28.95 1.19 -26.61
N ASP A 116 -29.17 2.50 -26.41
CA ASP A 116 -28.26 3.35 -25.60
C ASP A 116 -28.03 2.81 -24.17
N THR A 117 -29.02 2.11 -23.63
CA THR A 117 -28.93 1.43 -22.33
C THR A 117 -29.72 0.13 -22.34
N LEU A 118 -29.15 -0.92 -21.75
CA LEU A 118 -29.79 -2.22 -21.55
C LEU A 118 -29.90 -2.54 -20.07
N ARG A 119 -31.10 -2.88 -19.61
CA ARG A 119 -31.31 -3.45 -18.28
C ARG A 119 -31.52 -4.95 -18.36
N ILE A 120 -30.57 -5.73 -17.84
CA ILE A 120 -30.69 -7.18 -17.74
C ILE A 120 -31.53 -7.50 -16.49
N LEU A 121 -32.67 -8.12 -16.73
CA LEU A 121 -33.67 -8.49 -15.71
C LEU A 121 -33.38 -9.83 -15.06
N GLY A 122 -32.54 -10.62 -15.71
CA GLY A 122 -32.10 -11.92 -15.25
C GLY A 122 -31.85 -12.85 -16.42
N VAL A 123 -30.85 -13.71 -16.26
CA VAL A 123 -30.49 -14.76 -17.21
C VAL A 123 -30.29 -16.05 -16.43
N THR A 124 -30.99 -17.11 -16.81
CA THR A 124 -30.80 -18.44 -16.23
C THR A 124 -30.40 -19.40 -17.33
N GLN A 125 -29.18 -19.92 -17.25
CA GLN A 125 -28.60 -20.83 -18.21
C GLN A 125 -28.25 -22.16 -17.54
N ASN A 126 -28.81 -23.26 -18.03
CA ASN A 126 -28.56 -24.58 -17.47
C ASN A 126 -27.21 -25.17 -17.93
N ALA A 127 -26.93 -25.17 -19.23
CA ALA A 127 -25.65 -25.59 -19.79
C ALA A 127 -25.32 -24.82 -21.06
N GLY A 128 -24.05 -24.42 -21.21
CA GLY A 128 -23.59 -23.58 -22.30
C GLY A 128 -23.19 -22.19 -21.80
N ALA A 129 -22.52 -21.42 -22.65
CA ALA A 129 -22.07 -20.08 -22.31
C ALA A 129 -23.22 -19.05 -22.38
N VAL A 130 -23.00 -17.89 -21.75
CA VAL A 130 -23.79 -16.67 -21.91
C VAL A 130 -22.87 -15.59 -22.46
N GLU A 131 -23.18 -15.06 -23.63
CA GLU A 131 -22.50 -13.90 -24.22
C GLU A 131 -23.49 -12.77 -24.44
N VAL A 132 -23.22 -11.62 -23.83
CA VAL A 132 -23.98 -10.39 -24.06
C VAL A 132 -23.04 -9.33 -24.63
N ARG A 133 -23.39 -8.76 -25.78
CA ARG A 133 -22.73 -7.57 -26.31
C ARG A 133 -23.70 -6.40 -26.31
N GLN A 134 -23.37 -5.37 -25.55
CA GLN A 134 -24.17 -4.16 -25.44
C GLN A 134 -23.38 -2.95 -25.92
N THR A 135 -23.94 -2.25 -26.90
CA THR A 135 -23.49 -0.89 -27.23
C THR A 135 -24.11 0.09 -26.24
N GLY A 136 -23.35 1.07 -25.75
CA GLY A 136 -23.83 1.97 -24.71
C GLY A 136 -23.76 1.32 -23.32
N ALA A 137 -24.58 1.79 -22.39
CA ALA A 137 -24.51 1.36 -20.99
C ALA A 137 -25.30 0.06 -20.74
N ALA A 138 -24.96 -0.65 -19.65
CA ALA A 138 -25.69 -1.82 -19.19
C ALA A 138 -25.89 -1.81 -17.66
N GLN A 139 -27.03 -2.32 -17.21
CA GLN A 139 -27.32 -2.56 -15.79
C GLN A 139 -27.83 -3.99 -15.59
N VAL A 140 -27.22 -4.74 -14.67
CA VAL A 140 -27.72 -6.05 -14.25
C VAL A 140 -28.59 -5.85 -13.02
N THR A 141 -29.90 -6.04 -13.16
CA THR A 141 -30.88 -5.82 -12.08
C THR A 141 -31.56 -7.10 -11.60
N GLY A 142 -31.36 -8.21 -12.30
CA GLY A 142 -31.65 -9.54 -11.79
C GLY A 142 -30.54 -10.51 -12.16
N ALA A 143 -30.47 -11.64 -11.44
CA ALA A 143 -29.32 -12.52 -11.46
C ALA A 143 -28.99 -13.07 -12.86
N VAL A 144 -27.72 -13.11 -13.20
CA VAL A 144 -27.18 -13.72 -14.43
C VAL A 144 -26.36 -14.93 -14.00
N THR A 145 -26.89 -16.13 -14.24
CA THR A 145 -26.28 -17.37 -13.76
C THR A 145 -26.20 -18.44 -14.83
N THR A 146 -25.11 -19.20 -14.81
CA THR A 146 -24.93 -20.44 -15.55
C THR A 146 -24.74 -21.60 -14.56
N ALA A 147 -25.31 -22.77 -14.82
CA ALA A 147 -24.94 -23.97 -14.06
C ALA A 147 -23.61 -24.57 -14.53
N ALA A 148 -23.31 -24.46 -15.83
CA ALA A 148 -22.01 -24.73 -16.41
C ALA A 148 -21.79 -23.90 -17.69
N GLY A 149 -20.61 -23.31 -17.84
CA GLY A 149 -20.23 -22.50 -19.00
C GLY A 149 -19.92 -21.06 -18.64
N ASP A 150 -19.20 -20.37 -19.52
CA ASP A 150 -18.71 -19.02 -19.27
C ASP A 150 -19.84 -17.98 -19.29
N ILE A 151 -19.64 -16.88 -18.55
CA ILE A 151 -20.43 -15.66 -18.68
C ILE A 151 -19.51 -14.56 -19.22
N ALA A 152 -19.89 -13.96 -20.34
CA ALA A 152 -19.19 -12.85 -20.96
C ALA A 152 -20.14 -11.66 -21.18
N LEU A 153 -19.88 -10.55 -20.50
CA LEU A 153 -20.62 -9.28 -20.66
C LEU A 153 -19.69 -8.23 -21.26
N TYR A 154 -19.89 -7.89 -22.54
CA TYR A 154 -19.13 -6.87 -23.24
C TYR A 154 -19.97 -5.61 -23.42
N VAL A 155 -19.61 -4.53 -22.73
CA VAL A 155 -20.36 -3.28 -22.70
C VAL A 155 -19.45 -2.15 -23.17
N THR A 156 -19.85 -1.38 -24.18
CA THR A 156 -19.00 -0.28 -24.68
C THR A 156 -19.09 0.98 -23.82
N GLY A 157 -20.14 1.13 -23.01
CA GLY A 157 -20.31 2.21 -22.03
C GLY A 157 -20.02 1.74 -20.60
N ALA A 158 -20.73 2.33 -19.63
CA ALA A 158 -20.65 1.92 -18.23
C ALA A 158 -21.43 0.63 -17.95
N LEU A 159 -20.96 -0.17 -17.00
CA LEU A 159 -21.60 -1.40 -16.54
C LEU A 159 -21.80 -1.36 -15.03
N THR A 160 -23.04 -1.54 -14.57
CA THR A 160 -23.35 -1.65 -13.14
C THR A 160 -24.08 -2.96 -12.86
N THR A 161 -23.64 -3.73 -11.88
CA THR A 161 -24.39 -4.88 -11.36
C THR A 161 -25.07 -4.49 -10.06
N HIS A 162 -26.35 -4.81 -9.94
CA HIS A 162 -27.17 -4.69 -8.73
C HIS A 162 -27.71 -6.05 -8.27
N ALA A 163 -27.29 -7.12 -8.95
CA ALA A 163 -27.67 -8.49 -8.70
C ALA A 163 -26.49 -9.41 -9.05
N VAL A 164 -26.51 -10.62 -8.48
CA VAL A 164 -25.49 -11.65 -8.68
C VAL A 164 -25.19 -11.93 -10.16
N VAL A 165 -23.90 -11.99 -10.50
CA VAL A 165 -23.40 -12.51 -11.78
C VAL A 165 -22.44 -13.66 -11.49
N ALA A 166 -22.88 -14.90 -11.68
CA ALA A 166 -22.14 -16.07 -11.24
C ALA A 166 -22.09 -17.20 -12.27
N ALA A 167 -20.88 -17.62 -12.65
CA ALA A 167 -20.68 -18.75 -13.55
C ALA A 167 -20.46 -20.05 -12.76
N GLY A 168 -21.24 -21.08 -13.08
CA GLY A 168 -21.17 -22.39 -12.44
C GLY A 168 -20.15 -23.33 -13.08
N GLY A 169 -19.82 -24.41 -12.36
CA GLY A 169 -18.88 -25.42 -12.83
C GLY A 169 -17.50 -24.83 -13.13
N ALA A 170 -16.90 -25.26 -14.25
CA ALA A 170 -15.59 -24.76 -14.70
C ALA A 170 -15.66 -23.43 -15.49
N GLY A 171 -16.84 -22.82 -15.60
CA GLY A 171 -17.06 -21.59 -16.36
C GLY A 171 -16.37 -20.38 -15.73
N GLY A 172 -15.77 -19.54 -16.58
CA GLY A 172 -15.22 -18.24 -16.21
C GLY A 172 -16.25 -17.11 -16.26
N LEU A 173 -15.91 -15.99 -15.62
CA LEU A 173 -16.66 -14.74 -15.70
C LEU A 173 -15.78 -13.68 -16.35
N THR A 174 -16.23 -13.09 -17.45
CA THR A 174 -15.60 -11.93 -18.08
C THR A 174 -16.60 -10.78 -18.15
N MET A 175 -16.23 -9.63 -17.61
CA MET A 175 -16.98 -8.39 -17.75
C MET A 175 -16.05 -7.32 -18.30
N THR A 176 -16.47 -6.63 -19.34
CA THR A 176 -15.74 -5.50 -19.92
C THR A 176 -16.67 -4.31 -20.04
N ALA A 177 -16.22 -3.16 -19.57
CA ALA A 177 -16.90 -1.87 -19.70
C ALA A 177 -15.95 -0.88 -20.39
N GLY A 178 -16.39 -0.23 -21.46
CA GLY A 178 -15.62 0.86 -22.07
C GLY A 178 -15.57 2.11 -21.20
N GLY A 179 -16.51 2.26 -20.25
CA GLY A 179 -16.52 3.29 -19.22
C GLY A 179 -16.27 2.74 -17.82
N ASP A 180 -16.95 3.32 -16.82
CA ASP A 180 -16.87 2.88 -15.44
C ASP A 180 -17.58 1.52 -15.23
N MET A 181 -17.07 0.72 -14.30
CA MET A 181 -17.67 -0.53 -13.87
C MET A 181 -17.95 -0.50 -12.36
N VAL A 182 -19.15 -0.91 -11.97
CA VAL A 182 -19.54 -1.02 -10.56
C VAL A 182 -20.07 -2.43 -10.31
N ILE A 183 -19.43 -3.13 -9.37
CA ILE A 183 -19.84 -4.44 -8.87
C ILE A 183 -20.65 -4.22 -7.59
N GLY A 184 -21.96 -4.03 -7.75
CA GLY A 184 -22.87 -3.71 -6.64
C GLY A 184 -23.34 -4.93 -5.84
N ASP A 185 -23.22 -6.13 -6.41
CA ASP A 185 -23.56 -7.41 -5.78
C ASP A 185 -22.52 -8.48 -6.17
N GLU A 186 -22.65 -9.72 -5.70
CA GLU A 186 -21.64 -10.76 -5.91
C GLU A 186 -21.34 -11.02 -7.40
N ALA A 187 -20.05 -11.06 -7.74
CA ALA A 187 -19.57 -11.42 -9.07
C ALA A 187 -18.50 -12.51 -8.96
N GLY A 188 -18.75 -13.69 -9.50
CA GLY A 188 -17.78 -14.77 -9.30
C GLY A 188 -18.02 -16.06 -10.03
N THR A 189 -17.22 -17.05 -9.68
CA THR A 189 -17.27 -18.39 -10.27
C THR A 189 -16.92 -19.44 -9.21
N VAL A 190 -17.11 -20.72 -9.54
CA VAL A 190 -16.61 -21.82 -8.70
C VAL A 190 -15.15 -22.14 -9.06
N PHE A 191 -14.88 -22.59 -10.29
CA PHE A 191 -13.52 -23.01 -10.68
C PHE A 191 -12.89 -22.15 -11.78
N GLY A 192 -13.68 -21.29 -12.45
CA GLY A 192 -13.19 -20.46 -13.54
C GLY A 192 -12.43 -19.22 -13.06
N ALA A 193 -11.79 -18.53 -14.00
CA ALA A 193 -11.21 -17.22 -13.73
C ALA A 193 -12.31 -16.14 -13.72
N VAL A 194 -12.08 -15.08 -12.95
CA VAL A 194 -12.86 -13.84 -13.03
C VAL A 194 -12.00 -12.76 -13.66
N ARG A 195 -12.50 -12.11 -14.71
CA ARG A 195 -11.84 -10.98 -15.36
C ARG A 195 -12.80 -9.79 -15.42
N LEU A 196 -12.42 -8.71 -14.76
CA LEU A 196 -13.12 -7.43 -14.79
C LEU A 196 -12.21 -6.39 -15.46
N ASP A 197 -12.68 -5.75 -16.52
CA ASP A 197 -11.89 -4.82 -17.34
C ASP A 197 -12.69 -3.53 -17.59
N ALA A 198 -12.34 -2.45 -16.90
CA ALA A 198 -13.02 -1.16 -16.98
C ALA A 198 -12.14 -0.12 -17.68
N GLY A 199 -12.68 0.58 -18.67
CA GLY A 199 -11.99 1.72 -19.30
C GLY A 199 -11.88 2.94 -18.37
N GLY A 200 -12.79 3.05 -17.40
CA GLY A 200 -12.83 4.10 -16.38
C GLY A 200 -12.41 3.61 -14.99
N PHE A 201 -13.24 3.89 -13.98
CA PHE A 201 -13.10 3.33 -12.62
C PHE A 201 -13.65 1.91 -12.53
N LEU A 202 -13.14 1.14 -11.58
CA LEU A 202 -13.73 -0.12 -11.13
C LEU A 202 -14.06 -0.03 -9.64
N ASP A 203 -15.34 0.03 -9.30
CA ASP A 203 -15.81 0.06 -7.91
C ASP A 203 -16.35 -1.32 -7.50
N VAL A 204 -15.74 -1.93 -6.49
CA VAL A 204 -16.15 -3.23 -5.92
C VAL A 204 -16.89 -2.99 -4.61
N HIS A 205 -18.22 -3.02 -4.64
CA HIS A 205 -19.05 -2.78 -3.46
C HIS A 205 -19.32 -4.03 -2.63
N SER A 206 -19.40 -5.20 -3.28
CA SER A 206 -19.70 -6.48 -2.66
C SER A 206 -18.51 -7.43 -2.82
N LEU A 207 -18.76 -8.71 -3.08
CA LEU A 207 -17.73 -9.74 -3.23
C LEU A 207 -17.42 -10.02 -4.70
N VAL A 208 -16.12 -10.03 -5.03
CA VAL A 208 -15.61 -10.70 -6.24
C VAL A 208 -14.96 -12.02 -5.82
N PHE A 209 -15.37 -13.16 -6.37
CA PHE A 209 -14.87 -14.46 -5.90
C PHE A 209 -14.59 -15.50 -6.98
N SER A 210 -13.66 -16.40 -6.67
CA SER A 210 -13.51 -17.69 -7.35
C SER A 210 -12.95 -18.71 -6.36
N ASP A 211 -13.50 -19.92 -6.24
CA ASP A 211 -12.96 -20.88 -5.26
C ASP A 211 -11.54 -21.33 -5.63
N SER A 212 -11.17 -21.32 -6.91
CA SER A 212 -9.85 -21.80 -7.36
C SER A 212 -9.25 -21.12 -8.60
N GLY A 213 -10.00 -20.28 -9.30
CA GLY A 213 -9.47 -19.55 -10.46
C GLY A 213 -8.95 -18.17 -10.09
N ARG A 214 -8.04 -17.64 -10.91
CA ARG A 214 -7.50 -16.29 -10.75
C ARG A 214 -8.60 -15.22 -10.87
N ILE A 215 -8.45 -14.15 -10.09
CA ILE A 215 -9.22 -12.92 -10.22
C ILE A 215 -8.31 -11.84 -10.81
N ASP A 216 -8.65 -11.35 -11.99
CA ASP A 216 -7.99 -10.26 -12.70
C ASP A 216 -8.91 -9.03 -12.72
N MET A 217 -8.47 -7.93 -12.11
CA MET A 217 -9.20 -6.66 -12.08
C MET A 217 -8.36 -5.56 -12.72
N ARG A 218 -8.89 -4.90 -13.76
CA ARG A 218 -8.21 -3.82 -14.47
C ARG A 218 -9.10 -2.59 -14.59
N ALA A 219 -8.50 -1.42 -14.39
CA ALA A 219 -9.16 -0.13 -14.58
C ALA A 219 -8.23 0.86 -15.30
N GLY A 220 -8.77 1.63 -16.25
CA GLY A 220 -8.04 2.75 -16.86
C GLY A 220 -7.75 3.89 -15.88
N ARG A 221 -8.47 3.94 -14.75
CA ARG A 221 -8.28 4.86 -13.63
C ARG A 221 -8.12 4.07 -12.33
N ASP A 222 -8.84 4.45 -11.29
CA ASP A 222 -8.76 3.85 -9.97
C ASP A 222 -9.56 2.53 -9.88
N VAL A 223 -9.09 1.65 -9.00
CA VAL A 223 -9.86 0.51 -8.49
C VAL A 223 -10.20 0.79 -7.03
N VAL A 224 -11.48 0.82 -6.69
CA VAL A 224 -11.96 1.18 -5.35
C VAL A 224 -12.67 -0.01 -4.72
N PHE A 225 -12.20 -0.44 -3.56
CA PHE A 225 -12.78 -1.54 -2.81
C PHE A 225 -13.58 -1.05 -1.60
N PHE A 226 -14.88 -1.32 -1.59
CA PHE A 226 -15.70 -1.28 -0.39
C PHE A 226 -15.97 -2.70 0.14
N GLY A 227 -16.02 -3.69 -0.76
CA GLY A 227 -16.09 -5.11 -0.47
C GLY A 227 -14.82 -5.87 -0.87
N ALA A 228 -14.86 -7.21 -0.76
CA ALA A 228 -13.68 -8.08 -0.82
C ALA A 228 -13.45 -8.69 -2.21
N ALA A 229 -12.22 -9.18 -2.44
CA ALA A 229 -11.91 -10.07 -3.55
C ALA A 229 -11.22 -11.33 -3.00
N GLN A 230 -11.76 -12.52 -3.30
CA GLN A 230 -11.33 -13.75 -2.63
C GLN A 230 -11.16 -14.91 -3.60
N THR A 231 -9.98 -15.53 -3.59
CA THR A 231 -9.74 -16.75 -4.35
C THR A 231 -8.78 -17.76 -3.72
N GLY A 232 -8.95 -19.02 -4.10
CA GLY A 232 -7.99 -20.09 -3.87
C GLY A 232 -6.68 -19.96 -4.67
N ASP A 233 -6.63 -19.14 -5.72
CA ASP A 233 -5.42 -18.86 -6.53
C ASP A 233 -4.98 -17.39 -6.40
N ALA A 234 -4.78 -16.64 -7.47
CA ALA A 234 -4.19 -15.29 -7.40
C ALA A 234 -5.23 -14.19 -7.57
N VAL A 235 -5.07 -13.09 -6.82
CA VAL A 235 -5.75 -11.80 -7.08
C VAL A 235 -4.74 -10.86 -7.74
N THR A 236 -5.07 -10.34 -8.91
CA THR A 236 -4.26 -9.34 -9.61
C THR A 236 -5.09 -8.09 -9.84
N VAL A 237 -4.59 -6.94 -9.38
CA VAL A 237 -5.23 -5.63 -9.54
C VAL A 237 -4.27 -4.70 -10.28
N ASP A 238 -4.74 -4.13 -11.40
CA ASP A 238 -3.98 -3.23 -12.26
C ASP A 238 -4.80 -1.95 -12.51
N ALA A 239 -4.39 -0.87 -11.85
CA ALA A 239 -5.05 0.43 -11.90
C ALA A 239 -4.17 1.45 -12.65
N GLY A 240 -4.71 2.10 -13.68
CA GLY A 240 -4.06 3.24 -14.31
C GLY A 240 -3.90 4.44 -13.35
N GLY A 241 -4.77 4.53 -12.34
CA GLY A 241 -4.70 5.47 -11.22
C GLY A 241 -4.30 4.77 -9.92
N SER A 242 -5.10 4.92 -8.87
CA SER A 242 -4.84 4.36 -7.54
C SER A 242 -5.64 3.09 -7.24
N ILE A 243 -5.13 2.26 -6.33
CA ILE A 243 -5.88 1.18 -5.69
C ILE A 243 -6.31 1.67 -4.30
N ILE A 244 -7.61 1.79 -4.05
CA ILE A 244 -8.15 2.47 -2.87
C ILE A 244 -8.97 1.48 -2.03
N ASN A 245 -8.65 1.39 -0.75
CA ASN A 245 -9.54 0.75 0.23
C ASN A 245 -10.48 1.82 0.82
N ALA A 246 -11.74 1.81 0.37
CA ALA A 246 -12.79 2.69 0.85
C ALA A 246 -13.63 2.07 1.98
N SER A 247 -13.29 0.86 2.44
CA SER A 247 -14.03 0.17 3.50
C SER A 247 -13.77 0.83 4.86
N TYR A 248 -14.85 1.14 5.58
CA TYR A 248 -14.76 1.71 6.93
C TYR A 248 -14.37 0.70 8.01
N ALA A 249 -14.45 -0.60 7.72
CA ALA A 249 -14.32 -1.68 8.69
C ALA A 249 -13.21 -2.68 8.35
N ASP A 250 -12.32 -2.36 7.40
CA ASP A 250 -11.30 -3.29 6.88
C ASP A 250 -11.88 -4.60 6.29
N ASN A 251 -13.16 -4.59 5.91
CA ASN A 251 -13.83 -5.77 5.33
C ASN A 251 -13.44 -6.00 3.86
N ALA A 252 -12.88 -4.98 3.20
CA ALA A 252 -12.33 -5.07 1.84
C ALA A 252 -10.96 -5.74 1.85
N VAL A 253 -10.94 -7.04 2.12
CA VAL A 253 -9.72 -7.84 2.12
C VAL A 253 -9.51 -8.47 0.74
N LEU A 254 -8.29 -8.34 0.21
CA LEU A 254 -7.84 -9.07 -0.97
C LEU A 254 -7.19 -10.37 -0.53
N THR A 255 -7.86 -11.49 -0.78
CA THR A 255 -7.46 -12.82 -0.30
C THR A 255 -7.09 -13.72 -1.48
N GLY A 256 -5.88 -14.26 -1.43
CA GLY A 256 -5.36 -15.14 -2.48
C GLY A 256 -4.21 -16.00 -1.98
N ARG A 257 -3.84 -16.98 -2.77
CA ARG A 257 -2.51 -17.59 -2.72
C ARG A 257 -1.44 -16.55 -3.04
N ALA A 258 -1.62 -15.80 -4.12
CA ALA A 258 -0.81 -14.63 -4.45
C ALA A 258 -1.69 -13.38 -4.57
N VAL A 259 -1.15 -12.22 -4.20
CA VAL A 259 -1.78 -10.92 -4.38
C VAL A 259 -0.79 -9.99 -5.08
N ASP A 260 -1.10 -9.60 -6.32
CA ASP A 260 -0.27 -8.72 -7.15
C ASP A 260 -1.01 -7.39 -7.39
N LEU A 261 -0.41 -6.28 -6.94
CA LEU A 261 -1.00 -4.94 -7.00
C LEU A 261 -0.12 -4.01 -7.84
N THR A 262 -0.70 -3.39 -8.85
CA THR A 262 -0.02 -2.37 -9.67
C THR A 262 -0.90 -1.14 -9.80
N ALA A 263 -0.32 0.04 -9.52
CA ALA A 263 -1.01 1.32 -9.62
C ALA A 263 -0.14 2.36 -10.33
N GLY A 264 -0.73 3.16 -11.21
CA GLY A 264 -0.06 4.33 -11.80
C GLY A 264 0.16 5.46 -10.79
N ALA A 265 -0.73 5.59 -9.81
CA ALA A 265 -0.60 6.47 -8.66
C ALA A 265 -0.36 5.66 -7.38
N ASP A 266 -1.25 5.70 -6.40
CA ASP A 266 -1.02 5.13 -5.06
C ASP A 266 -1.64 3.73 -4.89
N ILE A 267 -1.05 2.90 -4.03
CA ILE A 267 -1.71 1.71 -3.47
C ILE A 267 -2.03 2.01 -2.02
N GLY A 268 -3.31 2.21 -1.70
CA GLY A 268 -3.75 2.64 -0.38
C GLY A 268 -3.42 4.11 -0.10
N GLN A 269 -3.60 4.51 1.15
CA GLN A 269 -3.34 5.86 1.65
C GLN A 269 -2.82 5.78 3.10
N PRO A 270 -2.19 6.84 3.65
CA PRO A 270 -1.65 6.85 5.01
C PRO A 270 -2.64 6.48 6.12
N ASP A 271 -3.93 6.72 5.91
CA ASP A 271 -5.04 6.42 6.84
C ASP A 271 -5.94 5.26 6.35
N ARG A 272 -5.72 4.76 5.14
CA ARG A 272 -6.53 3.73 4.47
C ARG A 272 -5.64 2.74 3.72
N PHE A 273 -5.11 1.78 4.47
CA PHE A 273 -4.27 0.74 3.92
C PHE A 273 -5.08 -0.23 3.06
N VAL A 274 -4.52 -0.71 1.95
CA VAL A 274 -5.07 -1.89 1.28
C VAL A 274 -4.82 -3.10 2.17
N VAL A 275 -5.87 -3.84 2.52
CA VAL A 275 -5.78 -4.99 3.42
C VAL A 275 -5.67 -6.26 2.60
N VAL A 276 -4.66 -7.08 2.89
CA VAL A 276 -4.33 -8.28 2.11
C VAL A 276 -4.17 -9.51 3.00
N SER A 277 -4.62 -10.66 2.50
CA SER A 277 -4.33 -11.98 3.05
C SER A 277 -3.77 -12.86 1.93
N ALA A 278 -2.45 -12.74 1.72
CA ALA A 278 -1.71 -13.51 0.73
C ALA A 278 -1.03 -14.70 1.41
N ARG A 279 -1.29 -15.94 0.93
CA ARG A 279 -0.70 -17.15 1.54
C ARG A 279 0.76 -17.39 1.14
N ASP A 280 1.10 -17.07 -0.11
CA ASP A 280 2.44 -17.32 -0.68
C ASP A 280 3.22 -16.02 -0.88
N VAL A 281 2.64 -15.05 -1.61
CA VAL A 281 3.36 -13.83 -1.98
C VAL A 281 2.43 -12.63 -2.15
N LEU A 282 2.90 -11.48 -1.66
CA LEU A 282 2.38 -10.14 -1.94
C LEU A 282 3.38 -9.40 -2.82
N ASN A 283 2.94 -8.83 -3.93
CA ASN A 283 3.73 -7.89 -4.72
C ASN A 283 2.96 -6.58 -4.87
N ALA A 284 3.63 -5.46 -4.67
CA ALA A 284 3.03 -4.14 -4.85
C ALA A 284 4.01 -3.20 -5.54
N ARG A 285 3.54 -2.55 -6.61
CA ARG A 285 4.28 -1.47 -7.28
C ARG A 285 3.36 -0.28 -7.58
N ALA A 286 3.78 0.89 -7.16
CA ALA A 286 3.04 2.15 -7.33
C ALA A 286 3.93 3.23 -7.95
N GLY A 287 3.35 4.09 -8.79
CA GLY A 287 4.00 5.35 -9.20
C GLY A 287 4.10 6.35 -8.04
N GLY A 288 3.07 6.40 -7.20
CA GLY A 288 3.00 7.09 -5.92
C GLY A 288 3.37 6.15 -4.77
N GLY A 289 2.79 6.33 -3.58
CA GLY A 289 3.11 5.54 -2.39
C GLY A 289 2.39 4.20 -2.30
N VAL A 290 2.86 3.36 -1.38
CA VAL A 290 2.33 2.02 -1.07
C VAL A 290 2.01 1.94 0.42
N TRP A 291 0.75 1.70 0.77
CA TRP A 291 0.25 1.52 2.12
C TRP A 291 -0.54 0.21 2.18
N VAL A 292 0.10 -0.86 2.67
CA VAL A 292 -0.49 -2.21 2.73
C VAL A 292 -0.48 -2.76 4.16
N ARG A 293 -1.60 -3.37 4.55
CA ARG A 293 -1.74 -4.11 5.81
C ARG A 293 -1.93 -5.58 5.50
N GLY A 294 -0.97 -6.41 5.89
CA GLY A 294 -1.08 -7.86 5.80
C GLY A 294 -1.76 -8.46 7.03
N LEU A 295 -2.65 -9.41 6.79
CA LEU A 295 -3.25 -10.26 7.82
C LEU A 295 -2.38 -11.51 8.01
N GLY A 296 -1.71 -11.60 9.16
CA GLY A 296 -0.76 -12.67 9.49
C GLY A 296 0.65 -12.43 8.95
N ASP A 297 1.34 -13.52 8.58
CA ASP A 297 2.67 -13.47 7.99
C ASP A 297 2.61 -12.89 6.58
N VAL A 298 3.54 -11.98 6.27
CA VAL A 298 3.64 -11.36 4.95
C VAL A 298 4.98 -11.75 4.32
N TYR A 299 4.88 -12.44 3.19
CA TYR A 299 6.01 -12.71 2.30
C TYR A 299 5.84 -11.87 1.05
N SER A 300 6.85 -11.08 0.68
CA SER A 300 6.80 -10.23 -0.49
C SER A 300 7.99 -10.45 -1.41
N GLY A 301 7.74 -10.57 -2.71
CA GLY A 301 8.82 -10.46 -3.69
C GLY A 301 9.30 -9.02 -3.81
N HIS A 302 8.35 -8.08 -3.90
CA HIS A 302 8.68 -6.66 -3.95
C HIS A 302 7.56 -5.76 -3.42
N LEU A 303 7.95 -4.72 -2.67
CA LEU A 303 7.12 -3.58 -2.30
C LEU A 303 7.82 -2.30 -2.75
N GLU A 304 7.28 -1.63 -3.78
CA GLU A 304 7.98 -0.55 -4.45
C GLU A 304 7.10 0.67 -4.72
N SER A 305 7.64 1.82 -4.35
CA SER A 305 7.12 3.14 -4.73
C SER A 305 8.14 3.84 -5.60
N ALA A 306 7.70 4.48 -6.69
CA ALA A 306 8.61 5.27 -7.54
C ALA A 306 8.88 6.67 -6.97
N ALA A 307 7.85 7.35 -6.45
CA ALA A 307 7.94 8.75 -6.02
C ALA A 307 7.41 9.04 -4.60
N GLY A 308 6.92 8.03 -3.88
CA GLY A 308 6.31 8.17 -2.56
C GLY A 308 6.92 7.24 -1.50
N ASP A 309 6.16 7.05 -0.43
CA ASP A 309 6.55 6.20 0.69
C ASP A 309 6.12 4.74 0.48
N VAL A 310 6.77 3.82 1.20
CA VAL A 310 6.30 2.44 1.36
C VAL A 310 6.06 2.19 2.83
N THR A 311 4.80 1.98 3.22
CA THR A 311 4.41 1.62 4.58
C THR A 311 3.72 0.25 4.59
N LEU A 312 4.25 -0.66 5.41
CA LEU A 312 3.70 -2.00 5.60
C LEU A 312 3.43 -2.30 7.07
N TYR A 313 2.21 -2.77 7.34
CA TYR A 313 1.82 -3.30 8.65
C TYR A 313 1.56 -4.82 8.59
N ALA A 314 2.35 -5.60 9.33
CA ALA A 314 2.17 -7.03 9.59
C ALA A 314 1.89 -7.24 11.10
N LEU A 315 0.75 -6.76 11.58
CA LEU A 315 0.48 -6.65 13.03
C LEU A 315 0.15 -7.97 13.73
N GLU A 316 0.06 -9.07 12.97
CA GLU A 316 -0.33 -10.39 13.45
C GLU A 316 0.71 -11.48 13.09
N GLY A 317 1.78 -11.12 12.39
CA GLY A 317 2.79 -12.07 11.90
C GLY A 317 4.14 -11.44 11.62
N ALA A 318 5.00 -12.21 10.98
CA ALA A 318 6.32 -11.79 10.49
C ALA A 318 6.22 -11.05 9.16
N PHE A 319 7.25 -10.28 8.82
CA PHE A 319 7.41 -9.72 7.50
C PHE A 319 8.73 -10.18 6.87
N ARG A 320 8.65 -10.73 5.66
CA ARG A 320 9.82 -11.02 4.84
C ARG A 320 9.66 -10.43 3.45
N ALA A 321 10.71 -9.82 2.93
CA ALA A 321 10.74 -9.34 1.56
C ALA A 321 12.08 -9.59 0.87
N ASP A 322 12.03 -9.92 -0.41
CA ASP A 322 13.23 -9.89 -1.26
C ASP A 322 13.63 -8.43 -1.50
N ARG A 323 12.68 -7.55 -1.84
CA ARG A 323 12.96 -6.13 -2.07
C ARG A 323 11.92 -5.18 -1.49
N VAL A 324 12.38 -4.10 -0.84
CA VAL A 324 11.54 -2.98 -0.41
C VAL A 324 12.19 -1.66 -0.85
N ALA A 325 11.51 -0.88 -1.69
CA ALA A 325 12.10 0.31 -2.28
C ALA A 325 11.18 1.54 -2.28
N ALA A 326 11.67 2.64 -1.72
CA ALA A 326 11.11 3.99 -1.79
C ALA A 326 12.26 4.98 -2.03
N PRO A 327 12.93 4.97 -3.20
CA PRO A 327 14.15 5.74 -3.43
C PRO A 327 13.97 7.26 -3.32
N ALA A 328 12.74 7.76 -3.42
CA ALA A 328 12.37 9.17 -3.23
C ALA A 328 11.64 9.43 -1.90
N GLY A 329 11.43 8.41 -1.07
CA GLY A 329 10.58 8.48 0.12
C GLY A 329 11.07 7.63 1.28
N THR A 330 10.15 7.33 2.18
CA THR A 330 10.40 6.62 3.43
C THR A 330 9.87 5.20 3.34
N VAL A 331 10.66 4.24 3.80
CA VAL A 331 10.19 2.88 4.09
C VAL A 331 9.82 2.79 5.57
N THR A 332 8.60 2.40 5.89
CA THR A 332 8.14 2.16 7.26
C THR A 332 7.56 0.76 7.38
N VAL A 333 8.10 -0.04 8.29
CA VAL A 333 7.65 -1.42 8.52
C VAL A 333 7.32 -1.59 9.99
N VAL A 334 6.07 -1.95 10.26
CA VAL A 334 5.61 -2.33 11.61
C VAL A 334 5.18 -3.79 11.58
N SER A 335 5.84 -4.62 12.37
CA SER A 335 5.62 -6.06 12.39
C SER A 335 5.41 -6.55 13.82
N ALA A 336 4.54 -7.54 14.02
CA ALA A 336 4.46 -8.25 15.30
C ALA A 336 5.60 -9.27 15.42
N GLY A 337 5.95 -9.95 14.33
CA GLY A 337 7.01 -10.94 14.26
C GLY A 337 8.32 -10.38 13.71
N PRO A 338 9.31 -11.26 13.44
CA PRO A 338 10.58 -10.89 12.81
C PRO A 338 10.40 -10.14 11.49
N VAL A 339 11.32 -9.24 11.19
CA VAL A 339 11.46 -8.58 9.89
C VAL A 339 12.72 -9.07 9.20
N ALA A 340 12.60 -9.53 7.95
CA ALA A 340 13.75 -9.88 7.11
C ALA A 340 13.62 -9.25 5.72
N VAL A 341 14.55 -8.39 5.34
CA VAL A 341 14.59 -7.76 4.01
C VAL A 341 15.93 -8.08 3.35
N GLN A 342 15.92 -8.60 2.12
CA GLN A 342 17.17 -8.84 1.40
C GLN A 342 17.74 -7.53 0.87
N GLU A 343 16.97 -6.80 0.06
CA GLU A 343 17.35 -5.50 -0.51
C GLU A 343 16.41 -4.39 -0.05
N LEU A 344 16.97 -3.35 0.58
CA LEU A 344 16.27 -2.14 0.99
C LEU A 344 16.85 -0.93 0.25
N ALA A 345 15.99 -0.08 -0.31
CA ALA A 345 16.41 1.21 -0.88
C ALA A 345 15.45 2.32 -0.43
N ALA A 346 15.93 3.33 0.30
CA ALA A 346 15.07 4.39 0.81
C ALA A 346 15.82 5.70 1.08
N VAL A 347 15.09 6.83 1.12
CA VAL A 347 15.64 8.06 1.71
C VAL A 347 15.79 7.88 3.21
N GLN A 348 14.74 7.37 3.85
CA GLN A 348 14.73 7.01 5.27
C GLN A 348 14.06 5.65 5.45
N ALA A 349 14.51 4.88 6.44
CA ALA A 349 13.86 3.63 6.82
C ALA A 349 13.53 3.59 8.32
N ASN A 350 12.32 3.14 8.65
CA ASN A 350 11.81 2.99 10.00
C ASN A 350 11.33 1.55 10.21
N PHE A 351 11.86 0.87 11.21
CA PHE A 351 11.48 -0.51 11.54
C PHE A 351 11.02 -0.63 12.99
N THR A 352 9.91 -1.33 13.19
CA THR A 352 9.24 -1.45 14.48
C THR A 352 8.76 -2.90 14.69
N VAL A 353 9.41 -3.68 15.56
CA VAL A 353 9.04 -5.09 15.85
C VAL A 353 8.41 -5.26 17.23
N ARG A 354 7.14 -5.68 17.30
CA ARG A 354 6.29 -5.62 18.52
C ARG A 354 6.46 -6.76 19.50
N SER A 355 6.90 -7.92 19.06
CA SER A 355 7.13 -9.05 19.97
C SER A 355 8.56 -9.08 20.47
N GLN A 356 8.73 -9.44 21.74
CA GLN A 356 10.03 -9.51 22.40
C GLN A 356 11.01 -10.47 21.71
N GLY A 357 12.29 -10.09 21.65
CA GLY A 357 13.39 -10.91 21.15
C GLY A 357 13.31 -11.25 19.66
N ARG A 358 12.48 -10.54 18.88
CA ARG A 358 12.33 -10.77 17.44
C ARG A 358 13.21 -9.82 16.63
N PRO A 359 13.97 -10.32 15.64
CA PRO A 359 14.95 -9.49 14.97
C PRO A 359 14.37 -8.64 13.84
N VAL A 360 15.03 -7.51 13.59
CA VAL A 360 15.08 -6.84 12.28
C VAL A 360 16.38 -7.25 11.61
N GLN A 361 16.27 -7.88 10.44
CA GLN A 361 17.41 -8.29 9.62
C GLN A 361 17.30 -7.65 8.24
N VAL A 362 18.32 -6.90 7.85
CA VAL A 362 18.46 -6.36 6.49
C VAL A 362 19.81 -6.76 5.93
N THR A 363 19.81 -7.38 4.75
CA THR A 363 21.04 -7.90 4.14
C THR A 363 21.80 -6.77 3.45
N GLU A 364 21.13 -6.05 2.55
CA GLU A 364 21.67 -4.89 1.84
C GLU A 364 20.71 -3.71 1.97
N ALA A 365 21.21 -2.56 2.42
CA ALA A 365 20.43 -1.35 2.59
C ALA A 365 21.11 -0.16 1.93
N ALA A 366 20.48 0.43 0.92
CA ALA A 366 20.85 1.73 0.35
C ALA A 366 20.01 2.82 1.02
N LEU A 367 20.65 3.69 1.80
CA LEU A 367 19.99 4.76 2.55
C LEU A 367 20.58 6.13 2.20
N VAL A 368 19.78 7.20 2.30
CA VAL A 368 20.22 8.57 1.96
C VAL A 368 20.25 9.51 3.16
N ARG A 369 19.34 9.37 4.13
CA ARG A 369 19.16 10.34 5.22
C ARG A 369 19.08 9.73 6.60
N GLY A 370 18.29 8.67 6.79
CA GLY A 370 18.10 8.16 8.13
C GLY A 370 17.67 6.71 8.27
N LEU A 371 17.95 6.15 9.43
CA LEU A 371 17.53 4.82 9.87
C LEU A 371 17.05 4.87 11.31
N THR A 372 15.81 4.47 11.55
CA THR A 372 15.26 4.29 12.90
C THR A 372 14.84 2.84 13.08
N VAL A 373 15.31 2.20 14.14
CA VAL A 373 14.97 0.81 14.46
C VAL A 373 14.56 0.69 15.92
N GLU A 374 13.35 0.22 16.15
CA GLU A 374 12.83 -0.13 17.47
C GLU A 374 12.61 -1.65 17.52
N ALA A 375 13.61 -2.39 17.99
CA ALA A 375 13.57 -3.85 18.09
C ALA A 375 14.63 -4.34 19.08
N ASP A 376 14.40 -5.52 19.66
CA ASP A 376 15.33 -6.07 20.64
C ASP A 376 16.56 -6.70 19.96
N VAL A 377 16.45 -7.16 18.71
CA VAL A 377 17.60 -7.64 17.93
C VAL A 377 17.66 -6.91 16.59
N VAL A 378 18.78 -6.28 16.30
CA VAL A 378 18.99 -5.46 15.11
C VAL A 378 20.21 -5.94 14.35
N ARG A 379 20.04 -6.29 13.07
CA ARG A 379 21.11 -6.81 12.21
C ARG A 379 21.05 -6.19 10.83
N PHE A 380 22.04 -5.36 10.52
CA PHE A 380 22.26 -4.81 9.18
C PHE A 380 23.61 -5.29 8.67
N SER A 381 23.58 -6.17 7.65
CA SER A 381 24.81 -6.81 7.14
C SER A 381 25.60 -5.89 6.23
N SER A 382 24.94 -5.00 5.51
CA SER A 382 25.56 -3.96 4.70
C SER A 382 24.64 -2.75 4.56
N ILE A 383 25.10 -1.60 5.04
CA ILE A 383 24.47 -0.30 4.79
C ILE A 383 25.37 0.48 3.84
N ASP A 384 24.83 0.82 2.68
CA ASP A 384 25.42 1.75 1.73
C ASP A 384 24.73 3.12 1.88
N HIS A 385 25.42 4.06 2.53
CA HIS A 385 24.97 5.44 2.56
C HIS A 385 25.35 6.09 1.22
N ALA A 386 24.38 6.14 0.30
CA ALA A 386 24.59 6.50 -1.10
C ALA A 386 25.22 7.88 -1.28
N ALA A 387 26.01 8.05 -2.36
CA ALA A 387 26.72 9.29 -2.70
C ALA A 387 25.81 10.52 -3.01
N GLY A 388 24.50 10.44 -2.76
CA GLY A 388 23.53 11.53 -2.88
C GLY A 388 23.27 12.28 -1.56
N GLY A 389 23.72 11.76 -0.41
CA GLY A 389 23.65 12.47 0.86
C GLY A 389 24.61 13.65 0.88
N GLN A 390 24.14 14.84 1.23
CA GLN A 390 25.00 15.99 1.58
C GLN A 390 25.24 16.07 3.09
N GLU A 391 24.50 15.29 3.87
CA GLU A 391 24.54 15.24 5.33
C GLU A 391 24.92 13.83 5.80
N PRO A 392 25.45 13.68 7.01
CA PRO A 392 25.67 12.37 7.62
C PRO A 392 24.39 11.54 7.72
N LEU A 393 24.52 10.21 7.59
CA LEU A 393 23.42 9.28 7.85
C LEU A 393 23.06 9.34 9.33
N ARG A 394 21.80 9.68 9.64
CA ARG A 394 21.30 9.73 11.03
C ARG A 394 20.68 8.41 11.44
N VAL A 395 21.15 7.84 12.55
CA VAL A 395 20.74 6.52 13.02
C VAL A 395 20.18 6.59 14.44
N THR A 396 19.05 5.95 14.67
CA THR A 396 18.46 5.74 15.99
C THR A 396 18.15 4.26 16.17
N VAL A 397 18.66 3.67 17.25
CA VAL A 397 18.36 2.29 17.64
C VAL A 397 17.93 2.26 19.09
N THR A 398 16.77 1.68 19.34
CA THR A 398 16.23 1.51 20.69
C THR A 398 15.62 0.11 20.86
N GLY A 399 15.65 -0.38 22.10
CA GLY A 399 14.90 -1.56 22.49
C GLY A 399 13.43 -1.27 22.68
N ARG A 400 12.58 -2.30 22.56
CA ARG A 400 11.14 -2.15 22.82
C ARG A 400 10.74 -2.64 24.20
N HIS A 401 11.32 -3.77 24.63
CA HIS A 401 10.99 -4.38 25.91
C HIS A 401 12.17 -4.16 26.84
N GLU A 402 11.94 -3.50 27.98
CA GLU A 402 12.98 -3.18 28.98
C GLU A 402 13.95 -2.04 28.59
N GLY A 403 13.78 -1.45 27.41
CA GLY A 403 14.36 -0.16 27.00
C GLY A 403 15.65 -0.24 26.18
N LEU A 404 16.39 -1.36 26.29
CA LEU A 404 17.61 -1.61 25.52
C LEU A 404 17.36 -2.67 24.44
N ALA A 405 17.98 -2.51 23.28
CA ALA A 405 18.05 -3.60 22.32
C ALA A 405 19.05 -4.65 22.81
N ASP A 406 18.64 -5.90 22.97
CA ASP A 406 19.51 -7.02 23.39
C ASP A 406 20.79 -7.10 22.54
N GLU A 407 20.66 -7.00 21.21
CA GLU A 407 21.79 -7.12 20.29
C GLU A 407 21.69 -6.17 19.10
N VAL A 408 22.75 -5.40 18.85
CA VAL A 408 22.88 -4.54 17.68
C VAL A 408 24.13 -4.90 16.88
N TYR A 409 23.94 -5.38 15.66
CA TYR A 409 25.00 -5.62 14.68
C TYR A 409 24.78 -4.73 13.47
N MET A 410 25.72 -3.84 13.17
CA MET A 410 25.63 -2.97 11.99
C MET A 410 26.98 -2.87 11.29
N PHE A 411 26.97 -3.18 10.00
CA PHE A 411 28.09 -2.93 9.11
C PHE A 411 27.66 -2.01 7.96
N GLY A 412 28.46 -1.00 7.65
CA GLY A 412 28.16 -0.11 6.54
C GLY A 412 29.33 0.71 6.05
N ARG A 413 29.06 1.57 5.08
CA ARG A 413 30.00 2.55 4.52
C ARG A 413 29.30 3.89 4.30
N SER A 414 30.06 4.97 4.47
CA SER A 414 29.60 6.34 4.22
C SER A 414 30.78 7.19 3.77
N SER A 415 30.59 7.99 2.72
CA SER A 415 31.58 8.99 2.29
C SER A 415 31.40 10.35 2.94
N VAL A 416 30.34 10.54 3.74
CA VAL A 416 29.96 11.83 4.34
C VAL A 416 30.05 11.79 5.87
N GLY A 417 29.92 10.62 6.46
CA GLY A 417 29.82 10.43 7.89
C GLY A 417 28.54 9.69 8.31
N VAL A 418 28.52 9.25 9.56
CA VAL A 418 27.36 8.63 10.21
C VAL A 418 27.24 9.20 11.62
N VAL A 419 26.02 9.52 12.03
CA VAL A 419 25.71 10.01 13.37
C VAL A 419 24.63 9.12 13.96
N PHE A 420 24.99 8.40 15.01
CA PHE A 420 24.02 7.75 15.89
C PHE A 420 23.50 8.81 16.86
N ASP A 421 22.32 9.34 16.55
CA ASP A 421 21.61 10.29 17.42
C ASP A 421 21.26 9.62 18.75
N ARG A 422 20.93 8.33 18.71
CA ARG A 422 20.64 7.51 19.89
C ARG A 422 20.95 6.04 19.67
N LEU A 423 21.61 5.42 20.65
CA LEU A 423 21.89 3.99 20.69
C LEU A 423 21.61 3.46 22.10
N ASP A 424 20.46 2.83 22.30
CA ASP A 424 20.11 2.15 23.55
C ASP A 424 20.22 0.62 23.31
N ALA A 425 21.30 -0.01 23.79
CA ALA A 425 21.59 -1.43 23.55
C ALA A 425 22.22 -2.12 24.77
N ASP A 426 21.99 -3.42 24.95
CA ASP A 426 22.76 -4.24 25.87
C ASP A 426 24.13 -4.56 25.25
N PHE A 427 24.11 -5.18 24.07
CA PHE A 427 25.31 -5.46 23.28
C PHE A 427 25.29 -4.74 21.91
N ALA A 428 26.41 -4.15 21.51
CA ALA A 428 26.58 -3.57 20.18
C ALA A 428 27.92 -3.92 19.52
N ASP A 429 27.89 -4.32 18.25
CA ASP A 429 29.06 -4.34 17.35
C ASP A 429 28.72 -3.53 16.09
N ILE A 430 29.30 -2.34 15.99
CA ILE A 430 29.00 -1.36 14.95
C ILE A 430 30.30 -0.98 14.25
N THR A 431 30.33 -1.20 12.94
CA THR A 431 31.47 -0.87 12.08
C THR A 431 30.99 -0.09 10.86
N PHE A 432 31.47 1.14 10.70
CA PHE A 432 31.26 1.91 9.47
C PHE A 432 32.57 2.28 8.79
N ILE A 433 32.70 1.97 7.51
CA ILE A 433 33.82 2.46 6.69
C ILE A 433 33.51 3.92 6.35
N THR A 434 34.01 4.82 7.20
CA THR A 434 33.85 6.29 7.15
C THR A 434 34.99 6.94 7.94
N ASP A 435 35.36 8.16 7.59
CA ASP A 435 36.30 8.99 8.37
C ASP A 435 35.63 9.54 9.63
N ASP A 436 34.38 9.98 9.47
CA ASP A 436 33.58 10.65 10.49
C ASP A 436 32.48 9.73 11.02
N LEU A 437 32.49 9.44 12.32
CA LEU A 437 31.48 8.62 13.00
C LEU A 437 31.23 9.14 14.42
N ALA A 438 29.99 9.48 14.73
CA ALA A 438 29.60 9.94 16.06
C ALA A 438 28.50 9.08 16.68
N PHE A 439 28.59 8.91 17.98
CA PHE A 439 27.55 8.37 18.85
C PHE A 439 27.26 9.41 19.93
N LEU A 440 26.11 10.08 19.84
CA LEU A 440 25.83 11.28 20.63
C LEU A 440 25.11 10.97 21.95
N ASP A 441 24.25 9.96 21.95
CA ASP A 441 23.48 9.54 23.12
C ASP A 441 23.44 8.01 23.19
N VAL A 442 24.37 7.42 23.94
CA VAL A 442 24.50 5.97 24.11
C VAL A 442 24.10 5.57 25.52
N LEU A 443 23.21 4.59 25.64
CA LEU A 443 22.96 3.85 26.87
C LEU A 443 23.32 2.38 26.64
N LEU A 444 24.26 1.87 27.44
CA LEU A 444 24.83 0.55 27.26
C LEU A 444 24.59 -0.36 28.47
N GLY A 445 24.07 -1.56 28.24
CA GLY A 445 23.91 -2.58 29.28
C GLY A 445 25.21 -3.34 29.57
N SER A 446 25.82 -3.95 28.54
CA SER A 446 26.99 -4.81 28.67
C SER A 446 28.22 -4.29 27.94
N THR A 447 28.34 -4.51 26.64
CA THR A 447 29.56 -4.20 25.88
C THR A 447 29.25 -3.64 24.50
N ALA A 448 30.00 -2.61 24.08
CA ALA A 448 29.93 -2.08 22.72
C ALA A 448 31.31 -2.01 22.06
N TYR A 449 31.39 -2.48 20.82
CA TYR A 449 32.51 -2.28 19.92
C TYR A 449 32.10 -1.26 18.84
N LEU A 450 32.71 -0.09 18.89
CA LEU A 450 32.39 1.03 18.01
C LEU A 450 33.59 1.30 17.10
N ARG A 451 33.42 1.13 15.79
CA ARG A 451 34.53 1.13 14.83
C ARG A 451 34.26 2.02 13.63
N ASN A 452 35.26 2.81 13.24
CA ASN A 452 35.32 3.40 11.90
C ASN A 452 36.60 2.95 11.15
N ALA A 453 36.93 3.60 10.03
CA ALA A 453 38.11 3.21 9.22
C ALA A 453 39.45 3.35 9.97
N HIS A 454 39.50 4.20 11.01
CA HIS A 454 40.74 4.55 11.72
C HIS A 454 40.65 4.33 13.24
N HIS A 455 39.45 4.21 13.80
CA HIS A 455 39.22 4.20 15.24
C HIS A 455 38.49 2.93 15.71
N LEU A 456 38.84 2.48 16.92
CA LEU A 456 38.14 1.46 17.68
C LEU A 456 37.99 1.98 19.11
N ALA A 457 36.75 2.22 19.52
CA ALA A 457 36.40 2.38 20.92
C ALA A 457 35.67 1.14 21.43
N VAL A 458 36.01 0.74 22.65
CA VAL A 458 35.32 -0.32 23.38
C VAL A 458 34.71 0.25 24.65
N ALA A 459 33.39 0.18 24.78
CA ALA A 459 32.72 0.44 26.03
C ALA A 459 32.44 -0.90 26.72
N ASP A 460 32.91 -1.06 27.94
CA ASP A 460 32.80 -2.32 28.67
C ASP A 460 32.30 -2.10 30.11
N ASN A 461 31.07 -2.54 30.38
CA ASN A 461 30.46 -2.52 31.70
C ASN A 461 30.62 -3.84 32.48
N VAL A 462 31.18 -4.87 31.85
CA VAL A 462 31.21 -6.24 32.40
C VAL A 462 32.61 -6.64 32.84
N GLU A 463 33.52 -6.77 31.88
CA GLU A 463 34.83 -7.33 32.11
C GLU A 463 35.79 -6.20 32.45
N ARG A 464 36.18 -6.07 33.73
CA ARG A 464 37.19 -5.07 34.16
C ARG A 464 38.60 -5.44 33.68
N ARG A 465 38.75 -5.79 32.40
CA ARG A 465 39.97 -6.21 31.74
C ARG A 465 40.37 -5.16 30.73
N LEU A 466 41.67 -4.88 30.66
CA LEU A 466 42.23 -4.03 29.61
C LEU A 466 42.08 -4.72 28.25
N MET A 467 41.42 -4.03 27.32
CA MET A 467 41.23 -4.45 25.94
C MET A 467 42.19 -3.71 25.00
N ASP A 468 42.48 -4.34 23.86
CA ASP A 468 43.25 -3.75 22.78
C ASP A 468 42.32 -2.87 21.92
N ALA A 469 42.33 -1.57 22.21
CA ALA A 469 41.49 -0.56 21.60
C ALA A 469 42.19 0.79 21.63
N HIS A 470 41.85 1.69 20.70
CA HIS A 470 42.37 3.06 20.72
C HIS A 470 41.79 3.87 21.89
N LEU A 471 40.54 3.56 22.29
CA LEU A 471 39.91 4.03 23.51
C LEU A 471 39.10 2.89 24.14
N GLN A 472 39.26 2.67 25.45
CA GLN A 472 38.38 1.84 26.26
C GLN A 472 37.72 2.70 27.33
N VAL A 473 36.38 2.67 27.40
CA VAL A 473 35.60 3.44 28.37
C VAL A 473 34.76 2.51 29.27
N HIS A 474 34.42 3.01 30.45
CA HIS A 474 33.51 2.35 31.39
C HIS A 474 32.36 3.31 31.77
N PRO A 475 31.28 3.34 30.98
CA PRO A 475 30.19 4.31 31.17
C PRO A 475 29.26 3.98 32.34
N ARG A 476 29.25 2.73 32.85
CA ARG A 476 28.26 2.24 33.83
C ARG A 476 26.84 2.39 33.28
N ASP A 477 25.89 2.82 34.10
CA ASP A 477 24.49 3.05 33.73
C ASP A 477 24.24 4.50 33.25
N GLU A 478 25.29 5.26 32.93
CA GLU A 478 25.18 6.65 32.50
C GLU A 478 25.16 6.77 30.98
N ARG A 479 24.44 7.78 30.48
CA ARG A 479 24.45 8.13 29.06
C ARG A 479 25.77 8.80 28.70
N PHE A 480 26.35 8.40 27.57
CA PHE A 480 27.63 8.91 27.12
C PHE A 480 27.67 9.13 25.62
N TYR A 481 28.66 9.89 25.17
CA TYR A 481 28.98 10.05 23.76
C TYR A 481 30.38 9.51 23.44
N VAL A 482 30.57 9.12 22.19
CA VAL A 482 31.88 8.84 21.59
C VAL A 482 31.88 9.42 20.18
N ILE A 483 32.86 10.26 19.88
CA ILE A 483 33.01 10.89 18.57
C ILE A 483 34.37 10.53 18.01
N PHE A 484 34.38 9.94 16.82
CA PHE A 484 35.57 9.73 16.00
C PHE A 484 35.69 10.85 14.98
N ALA A 485 36.79 11.57 15.06
CA ALA A 485 37.09 12.71 14.19
C ALA A 485 38.43 12.50 13.47
N ALA A 486 38.77 13.44 12.59
CA ALA A 486 40.04 13.43 11.85
C ALA A 486 41.28 13.43 12.77
N ASN A 487 42.44 13.15 12.18
CA ASN A 487 43.75 13.21 12.84
C ASN A 487 43.88 12.32 14.09
N ARG A 488 43.23 11.14 14.08
CA ARG A 488 43.27 10.19 15.21
C ARG A 488 42.64 10.74 16.49
N THR A 489 41.63 11.60 16.36
CA THR A 489 40.98 12.26 17.49
C THR A 489 39.75 11.49 17.95
N ILE A 490 39.66 11.23 19.25
CA ILE A 490 38.51 10.60 19.91
C ILE A 490 38.05 11.49 21.07
N LEU A 491 36.76 11.84 21.08
CA LEU A 491 36.13 12.59 22.17
C LEU A 491 35.10 11.71 22.88
N SER A 492 35.08 11.74 24.21
CA SER A 492 34.08 11.07 25.04
C SER A 492 33.94 11.75 26.39
N ASN A 493 32.73 11.74 26.97
CA ASN A 493 32.50 12.09 28.37
C ASN A 493 32.45 10.89 29.32
N ALA A 494 32.61 9.66 28.81
CA ALA A 494 32.66 8.47 29.65
C ALA A 494 33.98 8.43 30.44
N LEU A 495 34.04 7.54 31.43
CA LEU A 495 35.26 7.29 32.19
C LEU A 495 36.26 6.49 31.34
N ASP A 496 37.36 7.10 30.93
CA ASP A 496 38.43 6.45 30.16
C ASP A 496 39.22 5.46 31.06
N VAL A 497 39.26 4.19 30.66
CA VAL A 497 39.98 3.12 31.36
C VAL A 497 41.34 2.84 30.73
N ASN A 498 41.39 2.86 29.40
CA ASN A 498 42.61 2.64 28.62
C ASN A 498 42.54 3.45 27.32
N TYR A 499 43.67 3.90 26.81
CA TYR A 499 43.75 4.56 25.51
C TYR A 499 45.15 4.37 24.92
N ASP A 500 45.23 4.45 23.60
CA ASP A 500 46.48 4.40 22.86
C ASP A 500 47.13 5.80 22.84
N ASP A 501 48.42 5.86 23.11
CA ASP A 501 49.20 7.11 23.18
C ASP A 501 49.41 7.72 21.76
N ASP A 502 49.18 6.95 20.68
CA ASP A 502 49.21 7.42 19.29
C ASP A 502 47.92 8.16 18.84
N TYR A 503 46.91 8.25 19.72
CA TYR A 503 45.62 8.91 19.49
C TYR A 503 45.43 10.12 20.41
N ILE A 504 44.67 11.10 19.93
CA ILE A 504 44.31 12.29 20.70
C ILE A 504 42.97 12.01 21.39
N VAL A 505 43.01 11.68 22.68
CA VAL A 505 41.82 11.38 23.48
C VAL A 505 41.50 12.55 24.41
N ASN A 506 40.31 13.14 24.25
CA ASN A 506 39.80 14.27 25.03
C ASN A 506 40.81 15.43 25.11
N GLU A 507 41.47 15.76 23.99
CA GLU A 507 42.47 16.83 23.92
C GLU A 507 43.61 16.71 24.95
N PHE A 508 43.97 15.48 25.32
CA PHE A 508 44.94 15.16 26.38
C PHE A 508 44.50 15.51 27.80
N ASP A 509 43.23 15.90 28.00
CA ASP A 509 42.64 16.09 29.32
C ASP A 509 42.59 14.76 30.09
N THR A 510 42.75 14.83 31.41
CA THR A 510 42.72 13.68 32.31
C THR A 510 41.53 13.70 33.27
N GLU A 511 40.65 14.71 33.20
CA GLU A 511 39.50 14.88 34.09
C GLU A 511 38.60 13.64 34.18
N ASN A 512 38.37 12.96 33.06
CA ASN A 512 37.58 11.73 32.96
C ASN A 512 38.42 10.46 32.74
N SER A 513 39.72 10.48 33.03
CA SER A 513 40.59 9.31 32.83
C SER A 513 41.00 8.64 34.15
N PHE A 514 41.13 7.31 34.13
CA PHE A 514 41.78 6.58 35.21
C PHE A 514 43.25 7.01 35.34
N VAL A 515 43.72 7.23 36.58
CA VAL A 515 45.07 7.74 36.85
C VAL A 515 46.12 6.73 36.36
N ARG A 516 46.86 7.12 35.32
CA ARG A 516 48.06 6.41 34.83
C ARG A 516 49.30 6.98 35.54
N SER A 517 50.31 6.14 35.74
CA SER A 517 51.61 6.58 36.29
C SER A 517 52.47 7.37 35.29
N THR A 518 52.02 7.42 34.02
CA THR A 518 52.60 8.18 32.91
C THR A 518 51.64 9.28 32.48
N PHE A 519 52.15 10.49 32.26
CA PHE A 519 51.35 11.62 31.77
C PHE A 519 50.84 11.34 30.34
N LYS A 520 49.65 11.86 29.99
CA LYS A 520 49.22 12.00 28.58
C LYS A 520 50.23 12.93 27.91
N TYR A 521 51.17 12.38 27.13
CA TYR A 521 52.16 13.19 26.43
C TYR A 521 51.58 13.64 25.09
N PRO A 522 51.64 14.92 24.72
CA PRO A 522 51.56 15.29 23.32
C PRO A 522 52.78 14.66 22.66
N HIS A 523 52.59 13.58 21.90
CA HIS A 523 53.61 13.12 20.97
C HIS A 523 53.83 14.27 19.97
N VAL A 524 54.92 15.02 20.13
CA VAL A 524 55.35 16.00 19.13
C VAL A 524 55.83 15.21 17.91
N VAL A 525 54.89 14.73 17.12
CA VAL A 525 55.10 14.57 15.70
C VAL A 525 55.02 15.99 15.15
N VAL A 526 56.10 16.47 14.56
CA VAL A 526 56.08 17.72 13.79
C VAL A 526 55.19 17.50 12.57
N LEU A 527 53.89 17.61 12.76
CA LEU A 527 52.88 17.88 11.74
C LEU A 527 52.51 19.34 11.96
N GLY A 528 52.63 20.15 10.90
CA GLY A 528 52.36 21.59 10.96
C GLY A 528 51.04 21.88 11.66
N GLU A 529 51.03 22.94 12.48
CA GLU A 529 49.89 23.55 13.18
C GLU A 529 48.60 22.72 13.13
N VAL A 530 48.37 21.91 14.17
CA VAL A 530 47.06 21.31 14.43
C VAL A 530 46.09 22.43 14.78
N GLN A 531 45.47 23.01 13.76
CA GLN A 531 44.25 23.79 13.86
C GLN A 531 43.22 23.11 12.98
N ASP A 532 42.34 22.29 13.56
CA ASP A 532 41.17 21.83 12.83
C ASP A 532 39.93 21.72 13.71
N ALA A 533 39.48 22.88 14.21
CA ALA A 533 38.13 23.06 14.72
C ALA A 533 37.06 22.79 13.63
N ALA A 534 37.41 22.81 12.34
CA ALA A 534 36.44 22.70 11.26
C ALA A 534 35.89 21.27 11.08
N SER A 535 36.64 20.24 11.48
CA SER A 535 36.20 18.84 11.41
C SER A 535 35.18 18.47 12.52
N VAL A 536 35.41 18.91 13.76
CA VAL A 536 34.45 18.78 14.86
C VAL A 536 33.20 19.64 14.60
N VAL A 537 33.39 20.86 14.06
CA VAL A 537 32.28 21.71 13.62
C VAL A 537 31.52 21.09 12.45
N ARG A 538 32.13 20.39 11.49
CA ARG A 538 31.39 19.72 10.40
C ARG A 538 30.49 18.58 10.89
N LEU A 539 30.93 17.83 11.89
CA LEU A 539 30.17 16.73 12.47
C LEU A 539 29.07 17.22 13.44
N LEU A 540 29.32 18.33 14.14
CA LEU A 540 28.41 18.92 15.14
C LEU A 540 27.56 20.10 14.61
N ALA A 541 27.87 20.66 13.44
CA ALA A 541 27.15 21.80 12.83
C ALA A 541 25.65 21.53 12.63
N PRO A 542 25.19 20.30 12.32
CA PRO A 542 23.75 20.02 12.25
C PRO A 542 23.09 19.84 13.63
N VAL A 543 23.88 19.55 14.68
CA VAL A 543 23.39 19.17 16.02
C VAL A 543 23.19 20.39 16.93
N PHE A 544 23.91 21.50 16.69
CA PHE A 544 23.80 22.70 17.50
C PHE A 544 23.63 23.97 16.66
N ALA A 545 22.39 24.28 16.29
CA ALA A 545 22.05 25.68 16.02
C ALA A 545 22.09 26.45 17.36
N GLY A 546 23.25 27.02 17.73
CA GLY A 546 23.40 27.93 18.86
C GLY A 546 24.52 27.66 19.87
N VAL A 547 25.41 26.69 19.64
CA VAL A 547 26.58 26.45 20.52
C VAL A 547 27.86 26.71 19.74
N VAL A 548 28.63 27.70 20.18
CA VAL A 548 29.98 27.99 19.66
C VAL A 548 30.97 27.80 20.80
N PHE A 549 32.06 27.10 20.49
CA PHE A 549 33.22 27.02 21.37
C PHE A 549 34.13 28.20 21.08
N ASP A 550 34.58 28.90 22.13
CA ASP A 550 35.55 29.96 21.96
C ASP A 550 36.95 29.42 21.60
N GLU A 551 37.90 30.31 21.36
CA GLU A 551 39.29 30.01 21.00
C GLU A 551 40.04 29.15 22.05
N ASN A 552 39.43 28.94 23.22
CA ASN A 552 39.93 28.12 24.32
C ASN A 552 38.97 26.97 24.68
N MET A 553 38.09 26.55 23.77
CA MET A 553 37.16 25.42 23.93
C MET A 553 36.17 25.54 25.09
N ARG A 554 35.80 26.76 25.52
CA ARG A 554 34.72 26.97 26.48
C ARG A 554 33.38 27.12 25.78
N LEU A 555 32.35 26.48 26.35
CA LEU A 555 30.98 26.48 25.84
C LEU A 555 30.37 27.89 25.96
N GLN A 556 30.01 28.52 24.84
CA GLN A 556 29.20 29.75 24.81
C GLN A 556 27.85 29.48 24.14
N LEU A 557 26.75 29.78 24.85
CA LEU A 557 25.42 29.89 24.24
C LEU A 557 25.30 31.23 23.50
N LEU A 558 24.86 31.19 22.25
CA LEU A 558 24.56 32.38 21.44
C LEU A 558 23.06 32.49 21.16
N GLU A 559 22.53 33.71 21.03
CA GLU A 559 21.20 33.97 20.47
C GLU A 559 21.17 33.65 18.95
N MET A 560 19.98 33.51 18.36
CA MET A 560 19.81 33.14 16.94
C MET A 560 20.44 34.13 15.94
N ASP A 561 20.83 35.33 16.39
CA ASP A 561 21.52 36.35 15.59
C ASP A 561 23.05 36.35 15.74
N GLY A 562 23.61 35.43 16.53
CA GLY A 562 25.05 35.26 16.72
C GLY A 562 25.65 36.12 17.84
N THR A 563 24.83 36.67 18.75
CA THR A 563 25.31 37.42 19.93
C THR A 563 25.36 36.56 21.20
N PRO A 564 26.28 36.80 22.17
CA PRO A 564 26.38 36.04 23.43
C PRO A 564 25.12 36.17 24.30
N LEU A 565 24.61 35.04 24.80
CA LEU A 565 23.45 35.00 25.69
C LEU A 565 23.84 35.56 27.07
N ASN A 566 23.55 36.84 27.31
CA ASN A 566 23.95 37.52 28.55
C ASN A 566 22.96 37.17 29.67
N THR A 567 23.36 36.37 30.66
CA THR A 567 22.48 35.91 31.77
C THR A 567 22.27 36.93 32.89
N GLU A 568 22.62 38.20 32.70
CA GLU A 568 22.32 39.27 33.68
C GLU A 568 21.15 40.12 33.19
N ALA A 569 20.04 40.05 33.94
CA ALA A 569 18.88 40.91 33.75
C ALA A 569 19.30 42.39 33.91
N PRO A 570 18.90 43.31 33.01
CA PRO A 570 19.23 44.71 33.16
C PRO A 570 18.39 45.33 34.29
N GLU A 571 19.05 46.02 35.22
CA GLU A 571 18.39 46.87 36.22
C GLU A 571 17.56 47.98 35.53
N PRO A 572 16.36 48.32 36.06
CA PRO A 572 15.50 49.33 35.44
C PRO A 572 16.10 50.73 35.65
N THR A 573 16.44 51.38 34.55
CA THR A 573 16.87 52.79 34.54
C THR A 573 15.66 53.71 34.53
N GLU A 574 15.57 54.54 35.56
CA GLU A 574 14.67 55.69 35.64
C GLU A 574 14.90 56.65 34.47
N THR A 575 13.85 57.00 33.74
CA THR A 575 13.72 58.34 33.16
C THR A 575 12.27 58.79 33.20
N THR A 576 12.12 60.06 33.53
CA THR A 576 10.92 60.76 33.97
C THR A 576 10.28 61.59 32.85
N SER A 577 8.94 61.62 32.89
CA SER A 577 8.04 62.69 32.42
C SER A 577 7.86 62.85 30.88
N ALA A 578 6.69 63.19 30.33
CA ALA A 578 5.41 63.62 30.89
C ALA A 578 4.31 63.40 29.83
N GLY A 579 3.07 63.14 30.25
CA GLY A 579 1.92 63.11 29.34
C GLY A 579 0.67 62.42 29.89
N GLU A 580 0.20 62.82 31.07
CA GLU A 580 -1.16 62.57 31.57
C GLU A 580 -2.19 63.49 30.85
N PRO A 581 -3.51 63.17 30.79
CA PRO A 581 -4.33 63.07 32.01
C PRO A 581 -5.40 61.95 32.04
N GLU A 582 -5.40 61.24 33.17
CA GLU A 582 -6.49 61.13 34.16
C GLU A 582 -7.96 61.09 33.67
N ALA A 583 -8.59 59.91 33.78
CA ALA A 583 -9.97 59.78 34.26
C ALA A 583 -10.29 58.37 34.82
N GLU A 584 -10.66 58.39 36.10
CA GLU A 584 -11.60 57.50 36.81
C GLU A 584 -11.16 56.14 37.36
N ARG A 585 -11.13 56.15 38.71
CA ARG A 585 -10.95 55.08 39.67
C ARG A 585 -12.32 54.55 40.13
N GLN A 586 -12.45 53.22 40.16
CA GLN A 586 -12.70 52.44 41.38
C GLN A 586 -14.10 52.46 42.01
N ALA A 587 -14.79 51.30 41.96
CA ALA A 587 -15.67 50.82 43.03
C ALA A 587 -15.98 49.31 42.89
N ASP A 588 -16.05 48.65 44.05
CA ASP A 588 -16.69 47.38 44.42
C ASP A 588 -16.05 46.06 43.95
N ALA A 589 -15.35 45.29 44.79
CA ALA A 589 -15.68 44.65 46.07
C ALA A 589 -16.62 43.44 45.96
N ASN A 590 -16.07 42.28 46.37
CA ASN A 590 -16.72 41.14 47.03
C ASN A 590 -18.03 40.56 46.46
N GLU A 591 -17.97 39.33 45.95
CA GLU A 591 -18.71 38.15 46.44
C GLU A 591 -18.32 36.93 45.57
N ARG A 592 -17.73 35.87 46.14
CA ARG A 592 -18.42 34.62 46.49
C ARG A 592 -19.38 34.13 45.40
N LEU A 593 -19.09 32.97 44.81
CA LEU A 593 -19.89 31.75 45.02
C LEU A 593 -19.30 30.55 44.26
N ASP A 594 -19.14 29.47 45.02
CA ASP A 594 -18.93 28.10 44.57
C ASP A 594 -20.09 27.59 43.68
N GLY A 595 -19.78 26.58 42.86
CA GLY A 595 -20.57 25.35 42.85
C GLY A 595 -21.54 25.07 41.68
N ASN A 596 -21.20 23.99 40.98
CA ASN A 596 -22.03 23.05 40.20
C ASN A 596 -22.63 23.46 38.84
N ALA A 597 -22.11 22.82 37.78
CA ALA A 597 -22.85 21.84 36.98
C ALA A 597 -21.90 20.75 36.48
#